data_AF-A0AAW2MZ77-F1
#
_entry.id   AF-A0AAW2MZ77-F1
#
_cell.length_a   1.000
_cell.length_b   1.000
_cell.length_c   1.000
_cell.angle_alpha   90.00
_cell.angle_beta   90.00
_cell.angle_gamma   90.00
#
_symmetry.space_group_name_H-M   'P 1'
#
loop_
_entity.id
_entity.type
_entity.pdbx_description
1 polymer ?
#
loop_
_entity_poly.entity_id
_entity_poly.type
_entity_poly.pdbx_seq_one_letter_code
_entity_poly.pdbx_strand_id
1 'polypeptide(L)'
;MDIKGKTKDNVNARRDLKIIYNRPELELDERRPNVMPKAVYTLGKEQKRRVSEWIRSMKFPDGYASNLARCVDMMELRMHGMKSHDCHVFMQKLIPIVFRGMLSEHV
;
A
#
# COMPACT_ATOMS: atom_id res chain seq x y z
N MET A 1 -7.03 -0.79 4.82
CA MET A 1 -6.70 0.59 4.44
C MET A 1 -6.41 1.38 5.71
N ASP A 2 -5.22 1.94 5.86
CA ASP A 2 -4.84 2.77 7.01
C ASP A 2 -5.37 4.20 6.83
N ILE A 3 -6.68 4.34 6.99
CA ILE A 3 -7.39 5.62 6.92
C ILE A 3 -7.71 6.04 8.35
N LYS A 4 -7.24 7.23 8.75
CA LYS A 4 -7.50 7.80 10.07
C LYS A 4 -8.99 7.76 10.40
N GLY A 5 -9.33 7.16 11.54
CA GLY A 5 -10.71 7.01 12.02
C GLY A 5 -11.54 5.92 11.33
N LYS A 6 -10.99 5.20 10.34
CA LYS A 6 -11.67 4.07 9.65
C LYS A 6 -10.87 2.77 9.69
N THR A 7 -9.69 2.78 10.30
CA THR A 7 -8.88 1.57 10.45
C THR A 7 -9.53 0.60 11.43
N LYS A 8 -9.62 -0.67 11.04
CA LYS A 8 -9.98 -1.78 11.94
C LYS A 8 -8.77 -2.34 12.68
N ASP A 9 -7.57 -1.84 12.36
CA ASP A 9 -6.34 -2.19 13.07
C ASP A 9 -6.28 -1.39 14.38
N ASN A 10 -6.60 -2.05 15.48
CA ASN A 10 -6.62 -1.48 16.83
C ASN A 10 -5.91 -2.42 17.81
N VAL A 11 -5.67 -1.95 19.04
CA VAL A 11 -4.90 -2.69 20.06
C VAL A 11 -5.52 -4.05 20.37
N ASN A 12 -6.85 -4.11 20.47
CA ASN A 12 -7.54 -5.37 20.75
C ASN A 12 -7.41 -6.34 19.57
N ALA A 13 -7.59 -5.87 18.33
CA ALA A 13 -7.39 -6.68 17.13
C ALA A 13 -5.97 -7.26 17.03
N ARG A 14 -4.95 -6.53 17.48
CA ARG A 14 -3.56 -7.03 17.54
C ARG A 14 -3.31 -8.04 18.66
N ARG A 15 -4.00 -7.91 19.80
CA ARG A 15 -3.99 -8.94 20.86
C ARG A 15 -4.67 -10.22 20.38
N ASP A 16 -5.80 -10.09 19.70
CA ASP A 16 -6.49 -11.22 19.10
C ASP A 16 -5.62 -11.88 18.03
N LEU A 17 -4.87 -11.09 17.24
CA LEU A 17 -3.95 -11.59 16.23
C LEU A 17 -2.90 -12.53 16.83
N LYS A 18 -2.32 -12.20 17.99
CA LYS A 18 -1.37 -13.05 18.72
C LYS A 18 -1.95 -14.41 19.12
N ILE A 19 -3.25 -14.46 19.42
CA ILE A 19 -3.93 -15.68 19.88
C ILE A 19 -4.38 -16.53 18.69
N ILE A 20 -4.90 -15.88 17.65
CA ILE A 20 -5.58 -16.55 16.52
C ILE A 20 -4.61 -16.89 15.39
N TYR A 21 -3.55 -16.11 15.20
CA TYR A 21 -2.64 -16.24 14.07
C TYR A 21 -1.18 -16.36 14.49
N ASN A 22 -0.43 -17.20 13.78
CA ASN A 22 1.02 -17.34 13.96
C ASN A 22 1.78 -16.30 13.11
N ARG A 23 1.72 -15.02 13.50
CA ARG A 23 2.44 -13.91 12.85
C ARG A 23 3.18 -13.04 13.87
N PRO A 24 4.27 -13.55 14.46
CA PRO A 24 5.01 -12.88 15.52
C PRO A 24 5.55 -11.50 15.10
N GLU A 25 5.84 -11.31 13.81
CA GLU A 25 6.31 -10.03 13.26
C GLU A 25 5.26 -8.90 13.28
N LEU A 26 3.98 -9.25 13.49
CA LEU A 26 2.87 -8.30 13.59
C LEU A 26 2.32 -8.15 15.01
N GLU A 27 2.87 -8.86 15.99
CA GLU A 27 2.43 -8.78 17.38
C GLU A 27 2.81 -7.44 18.02
N LEU A 28 1.93 -6.91 18.87
CA LEU A 28 2.23 -5.71 19.65
C LEU A 28 3.47 -5.92 20.52
N ASP A 29 4.42 -4.98 20.44
CA ASP A 29 5.56 -4.94 21.35
C ASP A 29 5.09 -4.49 22.73
N GLU A 30 5.23 -5.35 23.73
CA GLU A 30 4.86 -5.07 25.12
C GLU A 30 5.68 -3.89 25.70
N ARG A 31 6.87 -3.63 25.16
CA ARG A 31 7.71 -2.46 25.54
C ARG A 31 7.20 -1.16 24.92
N ARG A 32 6.45 -1.25 23.82
CA ARG A 32 5.90 -0.10 23.07
C ARG A 32 4.45 -0.37 22.68
N PRO A 33 3.52 -0.47 23.65
CA PRO A 33 2.14 -0.89 23.41
C PRO A 33 1.34 0.08 22.51
N ASN A 34 1.84 1.30 22.30
CA ASN A 34 1.23 2.31 21.43
C ASN A 34 1.73 2.27 19.98
N VAL A 35 2.69 1.41 19.64
CA VAL A 35 3.27 1.31 18.30
C VAL A 35 2.79 0.03 17.64
N MET A 36 2.01 0.17 16.56
CA MET A 36 1.60 -0.96 15.75
C MET A 36 2.73 -1.37 14.80
N PRO A 37 3.24 -2.62 14.86
CA PRO A 37 4.19 -3.10 13.89
C PRO A 37 3.59 -3.08 12.49
N LYS A 38 4.38 -2.62 11.52
CA LYS A 38 3.98 -2.58 10.12
C LYS A 38 4.25 -3.92 9.47
N ALA A 39 3.33 -4.35 8.60
CA ALA A 39 3.55 -5.55 7.79
C ALA A 39 4.68 -5.34 6.78
N VAL A 40 5.32 -6.44 6.39
CA VAL A 40 6.43 -6.49 5.42
C VAL A 40 6.07 -5.89 4.06
N TYR A 41 4.80 -5.90 3.69
CA TYR A 41 4.28 -5.29 2.46
C TYR A 41 3.94 -3.78 2.61
N THR A 42 4.22 -3.17 3.76
CA THR A 42 3.92 -1.75 4.00
C THR A 42 5.01 -0.86 3.42
N LEU A 43 4.68 -0.04 2.43
CA LEU A 43 5.63 0.92 1.89
C LEU A 43 5.97 2.05 2.87
N GLY A 44 7.26 2.35 2.99
CA GLY A 44 7.77 3.58 3.61
C GLY A 44 7.45 4.84 2.80
N LYS A 45 7.70 6.03 3.37
CA LYS A 45 7.39 7.31 2.71
C LYS A 45 8.13 7.48 1.39
N GLU A 46 9.43 7.20 1.35
CA GLU A 46 10.22 7.30 0.11
C GLU A 46 9.81 6.27 -0.94
N GLN A 47 9.45 5.04 -0.53
CA GLN A 47 8.93 4.04 -1.46
C GLN A 47 7.60 4.49 -2.07
N LYS A 48 6.67 5.01 -1.25
CA LYS A 48 5.41 5.60 -1.74
C LYS A 48 5.68 6.73 -2.73
N ARG A 49 6.63 7.62 -2.43
CA ARG A 49 7.02 8.71 -3.33
C ARG A 49 7.52 8.20 -4.69
N ARG A 50 8.43 7.22 -4.69
CA ARG A 50 8.92 6.57 -5.92
C ARG A 50 7.79 5.95 -6.73
N VAL A 51 6.87 5.24 -6.08
CA VAL A 51 5.70 4.65 -6.73
C VAL A 51 4.81 5.75 -7.35
N SER A 52 4.48 6.79 -6.59
CA SER A 52 3.67 7.91 -7.08
C SER A 52 4.32 8.62 -8.27
N GLU A 53 5.64 8.87 -8.23
CA GLU A 53 6.40 9.47 -9.33
C GLU A 53 6.38 8.58 -10.58
N TRP A 54 6.60 7.27 -10.41
CA TRP A 54 6.57 6.31 -11.51
C TRP A 54 5.19 6.27 -12.19
N ILE A 55 4.10 6.19 -11.41
CA ILE A 55 2.73 6.21 -11.95
C ILE A 55 2.46 7.54 -12.68
N ARG A 56 2.92 8.66 -12.13
CA ARG A 56 2.76 9.98 -12.78
C ARG A 56 3.51 10.09 -14.11
N SER A 57 4.62 9.38 -14.25
CA SER A 57 5.43 9.36 -15.48
C SER A 57 4.87 8.46 -16.57
N MET A 58 3.98 7.53 -16.21
CA MET A 58 3.46 6.51 -17.11
C MET A 58 2.54 7.10 -18.18
N LYS A 59 2.69 6.62 -19.42
CA LYS A 59 1.83 6.95 -20.55
C LYS A 59 1.47 5.69 -21.32
N PHE A 60 0.21 5.60 -21.76
CA PHE A 60 -0.29 4.55 -22.63
C PHE A 60 -0.63 5.16 -23.99
N PRO A 61 0.31 5.17 -24.96
CA PRO A 61 0.15 5.88 -26.23
C PRO A 61 -0.96 5.31 -27.12
N ASP A 62 -1.27 4.03 -26.94
CA ASP A 62 -2.35 3.30 -27.60
C ASP A 62 -3.71 3.44 -26.89
N GLY A 63 -3.76 4.15 -25.76
CA GLY A 63 -4.96 4.30 -24.95
C GLY A 63 -5.31 3.06 -24.10
N TYR A 64 -4.36 2.14 -23.89
CA TYR A 64 -4.58 0.94 -23.06
C TYR A 64 -5.08 1.23 -21.65
N ALA A 65 -4.75 2.38 -21.07
CA ALA A 65 -5.41 2.92 -19.90
C ALA A 65 -5.46 4.44 -19.99
N SER A 66 -6.30 5.07 -19.17
CA SER A 66 -6.35 6.53 -19.12
C SER A 66 -5.08 7.10 -18.48
N ASN A 67 -4.91 8.43 -18.56
CA ASN A 67 -3.76 9.09 -17.95
C ASN A 67 -3.81 9.03 -16.41
N LEU A 68 -3.14 8.02 -15.84
CA LEU A 68 -3.07 7.75 -14.39
C LEU A 68 -2.44 8.90 -13.59
N ALA A 69 -1.66 9.78 -14.23
CA ALA A 69 -1.06 10.93 -13.55
C ALA A 69 -2.11 11.85 -12.90
N ARG A 70 -3.32 11.92 -13.48
CA ARG A 70 -4.45 12.69 -12.92
C ARG A 70 -5.00 12.09 -11.62
N CYS A 71 -4.70 10.83 -11.33
CA CYS A 71 -5.18 10.12 -10.17
C CYS A 71 -4.19 10.13 -9.00
N VAL A 72 -3.02 10.77 -9.15
CA VAL A 72 -1.95 10.76 -8.14
C VAL A 72 -1.87 12.11 -7.41
N ASP A 73 -2.03 12.08 -6.09
CA ASP A 73 -1.74 13.19 -5.19
C ASP A 73 -0.31 13.03 -4.64
N MET A 74 0.58 13.95 -5.03
CA MET A 74 1.98 13.97 -4.61
C MET A 74 2.21 14.56 -3.22
N MET A 75 1.25 15.31 -2.67
CA MET A 75 1.33 15.87 -1.32
C MET A 75 1.02 14.78 -0.28
N GLU A 76 -0.09 14.07 -0.49
CA GLU A 76 -0.53 13.00 0.41
C GLU A 76 0.06 11.62 0.05
N LEU A 77 0.74 11.50 -1.10
CA LEU A 77 1.26 10.25 -1.66
C LEU A 77 0.18 9.17 -1.78
N ARG A 78 -0.98 9.58 -2.30
CA ARG A 78 -2.18 8.74 -2.46
C ARG A 78 -2.67 8.74 -3.88
N MET A 79 -3.43 7.70 -4.22
CA MET A 79 -4.14 7.62 -5.49
C MET A 79 -5.64 7.67 -5.26
N HIS A 80 -6.35 8.46 -6.06
CA HIS A 80 -7.81 8.56 -6.01
C HIS A 80 -8.40 8.86 -7.39
N GLY A 81 -9.70 8.58 -7.55
CA GLY A 81 -10.44 8.93 -8.78
C GLY A 81 -10.06 8.10 -10.02
N MET A 82 -9.46 6.92 -9.85
CA MET A 82 -9.29 5.98 -10.96
C MET A 82 -10.64 5.41 -11.39
N LYS A 83 -10.85 5.27 -12.70
CA LYS A 83 -12.01 4.56 -13.25
C LYS A 83 -11.83 3.06 -13.06
N SER A 84 -12.93 2.30 -13.06
CA SER A 84 -12.90 0.84 -12.85
C SER A 84 -11.94 0.11 -13.79
N HIS A 85 -11.88 0.53 -15.06
CA HIS A 85 -10.95 -0.01 -16.05
C HIS A 85 -9.48 0.23 -15.67
N ASP A 86 -9.13 1.45 -15.30
CA ASP A 86 -7.77 1.81 -14.91
C ASP A 86 -7.34 1.12 -13.61
N CYS A 87 -8.27 0.98 -12.65
CA CYS A 87 -8.05 0.17 -11.45
C CYS A 87 -7.75 -1.28 -11.81
N HIS A 88 -8.48 -1.86 -12.77
CA HIS A 88 -8.29 -3.24 -13.21
C HIS A 88 -6.92 -3.42 -13.87
N VAL A 89 -6.54 -2.53 -14.79
CA VAL A 89 -5.20 -2.51 -15.40
C VAL A 89 -4.13 -2.37 -14.33
N PHE A 90 -4.30 -1.45 -13.38
CA PHE A 90 -3.34 -1.23 -12.31
C PHE A 90 -3.14 -2.49 -11.47
N MET A 91 -4.23 -3.10 -11.00
CA MET A 91 -4.19 -4.29 -10.15
C MET A 91 -3.59 -5.51 -10.86
N GLN A 92 -3.97 -5.76 -12.11
CA GLN A 92 -3.57 -6.97 -12.81
C GLN A 92 -2.21 -6.87 -13.50
N LYS A 93 -1.87 -5.69 -14.04
CA LYS A 93 -0.70 -5.53 -14.91
C LYS A 93 0.40 -4.72 -14.24
N LEU A 94 0.04 -3.72 -13.45
CA LEU A 94 1.03 -2.76 -12.95
C LEU A 94 1.54 -3.11 -11.56
N ILE A 95 0.73 -3.68 -10.65
CA ILE A 95 1.17 -4.06 -9.29
C ILE A 95 2.49 -4.86 -9.32
N PRO A 96 2.63 -5.96 -10.08
CA PRO A 96 3.88 -6.73 -10.07
C PRO A 96 5.10 -5.93 -10.52
N ILE A 97 4.90 -4.92 -11.36
CA ILE A 97 5.97 -4.07 -11.90
C ILE A 97 6.33 -2.98 -10.89
N VAL A 98 5.32 -2.29 -10.35
CA VAL A 98 5.45 -1.20 -9.37
C VAL A 98 6.26 -1.64 -8.15
N PHE A 99 5.91 -2.81 -7.62
CA PHE A 99 6.44 -3.29 -6.34
C PHE A 99 7.67 -4.19 -6.50
N ARG A 100 8.12 -4.44 -7.74
CA ARG A 100 9.30 -5.27 -8.01
C ARG A 100 10.53 -4.67 -7.33
N GLY A 101 11.18 -5.44 -6.45
CA GLY A 101 12.35 -4.99 -5.70
C GLY A 101 12.06 -3.99 -4.58
N MET A 102 10.79 -3.70 -4.28
CA MET A 102 10.40 -2.85 -3.13
C MET A 102 9.96 -3.64 -1.90
N LEU A 103 9.46 -4.86 -2.11
CA LEU A 103 9.01 -5.77 -1.05
C LEU A 103 10.04 -6.89 -0.86
N SER A 104 10.06 -7.50 0.33
CA SER A 104 10.93 -8.66 0.60
C SER A 104 10.57 -9.83 -0.32
N GLU A 105 11.55 -10.62 -0.75
CA GLU A 105 11.31 -11.78 -1.63
C GLU A 105 10.44 -12.87 -0.97
N HIS A 106 10.34 -12.85 0.37
CA HIS A 106 9.61 -13.82 1.18
C HIS A 106 8.23 -13.32 1.66
N VAL A 107 7.57 -12.41 0.91
CA VAL A 107 6.15 -12.08 1.17
C VAL A 107 5.23 -13.18 0.65
#